data_AF-A0A1F8TUF9-F1
#
_entry.id   AF-A0A1F8TUF9-F1
#
_cell.length_a   1.000
_cell.length_b   1.000
_cell.length_c   1.000
_cell.angle_alpha   90.00
_cell.angle_beta   90.00
_cell.angle_gamma   90.00
#
_symmetry.space_group_name_H-M   'P 1'
#
loop_
_entity.id
_entity.type
_entity.pdbx_description
1 polymer ?
#
loop_
_entity_poly.entity_id
_entity_poly.type
_entity_poly.pdbx_seq_one_letter_code
_entity_poly.pdbx_strand_id
1 'polypeptide(L)'
;MFEWIASPEAWIALGTLAALEIVLGIDNIIFLSILVGRLPEHQRAFARRMGLGLAMFARLALLFSISWVMGLTDNWFTVLGNDISGRDVILIGGGLFLLAKSTQEIHHSLEGMEEDSAGPKVVANNLFMVLIQIAILDIVFSLDSVITAVGLVNEIEIMAIAIVSA
;
A
#
# COMPACT_ATOMS: atom_id res chain seq x y z
N MET A 1 9.24 -11.87 23.21
CA MET A 1 8.13 -11.21 22.48
C MET A 1 8.22 -9.69 22.43
N PHE A 2 8.98 -9.01 23.30
CA PHE A 2 9.24 -7.56 23.17
C PHE A 2 10.71 -7.21 23.45
N GLU A 3 11.64 -8.11 23.12
CA GLU A 3 13.07 -7.90 23.38
C GLU A 3 13.62 -6.68 22.63
N TRP A 4 13.02 -6.33 21.50
CA TRP A 4 13.35 -5.14 20.73
C TRP A 4 13.20 -3.83 21.54
N ILE A 5 12.30 -3.77 22.53
CA ILE A 5 12.08 -2.56 23.35
C ILE A 5 13.36 -2.20 24.13
N ALA A 6 14.16 -3.20 24.51
CA ALA A 6 15.41 -3.01 25.23
C ALA A 6 16.60 -2.70 24.30
N SER A 7 16.45 -2.86 22.98
CA SER A 7 17.51 -2.61 22.00
C SER A 7 17.45 -1.19 21.45
N PRO A 8 18.52 -0.38 21.57
CA PRO A 8 18.59 0.96 20.96
C PRO A 8 18.39 0.96 19.45
N GLU A 9 18.82 -0.11 18.78
CA GLU A 9 18.73 -0.27 17.32
C GLU A 9 17.28 -0.30 16.84
N ALA A 10 16.38 -0.98 17.57
CA ALA A 10 14.96 -1.03 17.24
C ALA A 10 14.28 0.33 17.35
N TRP A 11 14.70 1.18 18.29
CA TRP A 11 14.18 2.55 18.42
C TRP A 11 14.63 3.44 17.27
N ILE A 12 15.87 3.30 16.81
CA ILE A 12 16.38 4.01 15.62
C ILE A 12 15.61 3.56 14.38
N ALA A 13 15.40 2.25 14.25
CA ALA A 13 14.64 1.68 13.15
C ALA A 13 13.18 2.14 13.15
N LEU A 14 12.53 2.13 14.31
CA LEU A 14 11.18 2.68 14.49
C LEU A 14 11.10 4.15 14.09
N GLY A 15 12.05 4.96 14.55
CA GLY A 15 12.10 6.39 14.22
C GLY A 15 12.30 6.64 12.73
N THR A 16 13.15 5.83 12.09
CA THR A 16 13.42 5.92 10.65
C THR A 16 12.20 5.48 9.84
N LEU A 17 11.55 4.38 10.23
CA LEU A 17 10.31 3.93 9.60
C LEU A 17 9.19 4.94 9.75
N ALA A 18 8.97 5.48 10.95
CA ALA A 18 7.96 6.51 11.18
C ALA A 18 8.23 7.77 10.33
N ALA A 19 9.50 8.19 10.22
CA ALA A 19 9.87 9.32 9.37
C ALA A 19 9.62 9.04 7.88
N LEU A 20 10.00 7.86 7.39
CA LEU A 20 9.72 7.45 6.00
C LEU A 20 8.22 7.37 5.74
N GLU A 21 7.46 6.81 6.67
CA GLU A 21 6.01 6.67 6.54
C GLU A 21 5.29 8.02 6.53
N ILE A 22 5.78 9.01 7.29
CA ILE A 22 5.28 10.39 7.23
C ILE A 22 5.58 11.00 5.85
N VAL A 23 6.81 10.88 5.35
CA VAL A 23 7.22 11.47 4.07
C VAL A 23 6.46 10.84 2.91
N LEU A 24 6.41 9.50 2.86
CA LEU A 24 5.71 8.73 1.83
C LEU A 24 4.18 8.83 2.00
N GLY A 25 3.69 9.03 3.23
CA GLY A 25 2.27 9.17 3.55
C GLY A 25 1.64 10.48 3.11
N ILE A 26 2.45 11.49 2.75
CA ILE A 26 1.95 12.76 2.19
C ILE A 26 1.12 12.50 0.94
N ASP A 27 1.56 11.60 0.06
CA ASP A 27 0.85 11.27 -1.17
C ASP A 27 -0.54 10.70 -0.86
N ASN A 28 -0.64 9.77 0.09
CA ASN A 28 -1.92 9.17 0.49
C ASN A 28 -2.90 10.20 1.06
N ILE A 29 -2.43 11.17 1.87
CA ILE A 29 -3.27 12.24 2.42
C ILE A 29 -3.73 13.23 1.34
N ILE A 30 -2.86 13.56 0.38
CA ILE A 30 -3.18 14.43 -0.75
C ILE A 30 -4.27 13.78 -1.61
N PHE A 31 -4.10 12.51 -2.01
CA PHE A 31 -5.09 11.79 -2.80
C PHE A 31 -6.44 11.67 -2.08
N LEU A 32 -6.42 11.32 -0.79
CA LEU A 32 -7.63 11.28 0.03
C LEU A 32 -8.34 12.64 0.04
N SER A 33 -7.59 13.73 0.23
CA SER A 33 -8.15 15.09 0.26
C SER A 33 -8.74 15.50 -1.09
N ILE A 34 -8.11 15.12 -2.20
CA ILE A 34 -8.61 15.37 -3.56
C ILE A 34 -9.93 14.62 -3.79
N LEU A 35 -10.01 13.34 -3.43
CA LEU A 35 -11.20 12.51 -3.64
C LEU A 35 -12.37 12.96 -2.77
N VAL A 36 -12.11 13.22 -1.49
CA VAL A 36 -13.12 13.74 -0.56
C VAL A 36 -13.59 15.14 -0.96
N GLY A 37 -12.71 15.97 -1.55
CA GLY A 37 -13.07 17.29 -2.06
C GLY A 37 -14.19 17.26 -3.13
N ARG A 38 -14.34 16.14 -3.82
CA ARG A 38 -15.39 15.93 -4.83
C ARG A 38 -16.76 15.58 -4.22
N LEU A 39 -16.86 15.38 -2.91
CA LEU A 39 -18.14 15.12 -2.22
C LEU A 39 -18.86 16.43 -1.82
N PRO A 40 -20.19 16.41 -1.63
CA PRO A 40 -20.93 17.51 -1.05
C PRO A 40 -20.40 17.90 0.34
N GLU A 41 -20.40 19.18 0.69
CA GLU A 41 -19.73 19.71 1.90
C GLU A 41 -20.15 19.00 3.19
N HIS A 42 -21.44 18.66 3.31
CA HIS A 42 -22.00 17.97 4.48
C HIS A 42 -21.45 16.55 4.69
N GLN A 43 -20.92 15.90 3.64
CA GLN A 43 -20.36 14.55 3.73
C GLN A 43 -18.83 14.55 3.86
N ARG A 44 -18.15 15.64 3.49
CA ARG A 44 -16.68 15.67 3.41
C ARG A 44 -15.99 15.33 4.73
N ALA A 45 -16.50 15.85 5.86
CA ALA A 45 -15.91 15.60 7.16
C ALA A 45 -16.03 14.12 7.57
N PHE A 46 -17.19 13.53 7.32
CA PHE A 46 -17.45 12.11 7.59
C PHE A 46 -16.62 11.21 6.66
N ALA A 47 -16.62 11.51 5.36
CA ALA A 47 -15.85 10.80 4.35
C ALA A 47 -14.34 10.82 4.64
N ARG A 48 -13.80 11.94 5.11
CA ARG A 48 -12.39 12.06 5.49
C ARG A 48 -12.05 11.13 6.66
N ARG A 49 -12.86 11.13 7.71
CA ARG A 49 -12.64 10.26 8.89
C ARG A 49 -12.75 8.79 8.53
N MET A 50 -13.78 8.42 7.79
CA MET A 50 -13.95 7.04 7.32
C MET A 50 -12.85 6.63 6.36
N GLY A 51 -12.49 7.50 5.41
CA GLY A 51 -11.42 7.26 4.45
C GLY A 51 -10.08 7.06 5.13
N LEU A 52 -9.74 7.88 6.13
CA LEU A 52 -8.51 7.74 6.91
C LEU A 52 -8.50 6.42 7.70
N GLY A 53 -9.61 6.08 8.37
CA GLY A 53 -9.71 4.80 9.09
C GLY A 53 -9.61 3.59 8.17
N LEU A 54 -10.26 3.66 7.00
CA LEU A 54 -10.22 2.60 5.99
C LEU A 54 -8.83 2.45 5.36
N ALA A 55 -8.16 3.57 5.06
CA ALA A 55 -6.79 3.57 4.56
C ALA A 55 -5.82 2.96 5.59
N MET A 56 -5.89 3.38 6.85
CA MET A 56 -5.04 2.81 7.90
C MET A 56 -5.28 1.30 8.06
N PHE A 57 -6.54 0.87 8.03
CA PHE A 57 -6.88 -0.56 8.05
C PHE A 57 -6.35 -1.31 6.84
N ALA A 58 -6.51 -0.76 5.63
CA ALA A 58 -6.01 -1.36 4.40
C ALA A 58 -4.48 -1.52 4.42
N ARG A 59 -3.77 -0.50 4.91
CA ARG A 59 -2.31 -0.53 5.08
C ARG A 59 -1.86 -1.59 6.08
N LEU A 60 -2.51 -1.71 7.24
CA LEU A 60 -2.22 -2.78 8.20
C LEU A 60 -2.53 -4.16 7.63
N ALA A 61 -3.67 -4.32 6.94
CA ALA A 61 -4.02 -5.57 6.27
C ALA A 61 -2.99 -5.95 5.19
N LEU A 62 -2.48 -4.96 4.44
CA LEU A 62 -1.42 -5.16 3.47
C LEU A 62 -0.10 -5.57 4.14
N LEU A 63 0.30 -4.92 5.23
CA LEU A 63 1.48 -5.30 6.03
C LEU A 63 1.37 -6.76 6.50
N PHE A 64 0.24 -7.16 7.10
CA PHE A 64 0.05 -8.54 7.56
C PHE A 64 0.03 -9.53 6.39
N SER A 65 -0.57 -9.15 5.25
CA SER A 65 -0.60 -10.00 4.06
C SER A 65 0.82 -10.22 3.50
N ILE A 66 1.62 -9.16 3.39
CA ILE A 66 3.01 -9.25 2.93
C ILE A 66 3.86 -10.01 3.94
N SER A 67 3.73 -9.72 5.23
CA SER A 67 4.43 -10.45 6.29
C SER A 67 4.12 -11.96 6.25
N TRP A 68 2.87 -12.32 6.03
CA TRP A 68 2.47 -13.72 5.84
C TRP A 68 3.15 -14.33 4.60
N VAL A 69 3.12 -13.63 3.46
CA VAL A 69 3.83 -14.06 2.24
C VAL A 69 5.33 -14.23 2.47
N MET A 70 5.94 -13.32 3.24
CA MET A 70 7.36 -13.35 3.58
C MET A 70 7.73 -14.53 4.49
N GLY A 71 6.78 -15.00 5.30
CA GLY A 71 6.93 -16.20 6.12
C GLY A 71 6.90 -17.52 5.32
N LEU A 72 6.54 -17.50 4.03
CA LEU A 72 6.63 -18.68 3.15
C LEU A 72 8.08 -18.91 2.68
N THR A 73 8.99 -19.10 3.64
CA THR A 73 10.41 -19.41 3.39
C THR A 73 10.68 -20.89 3.18
N ASP A 74 9.68 -21.77 3.37
CA ASP A 74 9.85 -23.20 3.12
C ASP A 74 10.18 -23.44 1.65
N ASN A 75 11.26 -24.18 1.41
CA ASN A 75 11.74 -24.52 0.08
C ASN A 75 10.75 -25.47 -0.61
N TRP A 76 10.12 -25.01 -1.69
CA TRP A 76 9.18 -25.84 -2.44
C TRP A 76 9.88 -26.70 -3.48
N PHE A 77 10.91 -26.17 -4.14
CA PHE A 77 11.68 -26.88 -5.16
C PHE A 77 13.03 -26.20 -5.41
N THR A 78 14.04 -27.00 -5.80
CA THR A 78 15.39 -26.51 -6.09
C THR A 78 15.59 -26.47 -7.61
N VAL A 79 16.01 -25.32 -8.16
CA VAL A 79 16.31 -25.15 -9.59
C VAL A 79 17.75 -24.67 -9.75
N LEU A 80 18.56 -25.39 -10.53
CA LEU A 80 19.97 -25.04 -10.82
C LEU A 80 20.82 -24.80 -9.54
N GLY A 81 20.49 -25.47 -8.44
CA GLY A 81 21.19 -25.31 -7.15
C GLY A 81 20.71 -24.15 -6.29
N ASN A 82 19.69 -23.40 -6.72
CA ASN A 82 19.02 -22.39 -5.89
C ASN A 82 17.70 -22.96 -5.36
N ASP A 83 17.52 -22.89 -4.04
CA ASP A 83 16.26 -23.23 -3.40
C ASP A 83 15.26 -22.10 -3.66
N ILE A 84 14.09 -22.44 -4.22
CA ILE A 84 13.01 -21.50 -4.49
C ILE A 84 11.92 -21.72 -3.45
N SER A 85 11.61 -20.66 -2.71
CA SER A 85 10.54 -20.65 -1.70
C SER A 85 9.21 -20.16 -2.29
N GLY A 86 8.11 -20.42 -1.57
CA GLY A 86 6.80 -19.89 -1.96
C GLY A 86 6.77 -18.36 -2.05
N ARG A 87 7.52 -17.68 -1.18
CA ARG A 87 7.76 -16.23 -1.23
C ARG A 87 8.35 -15.80 -2.58
N ASP A 88 9.39 -16.50 -3.05
CA ASP A 88 10.09 -16.13 -4.28
C ASP A 88 9.19 -16.25 -5.50
N VAL A 89 8.37 -17.31 -5.56
CA VAL A 89 7.38 -17.50 -6.63
C VAL A 89 6.35 -16.39 -6.63
N ILE A 90 5.83 -16.01 -5.46
CA ILE A 90 4.83 -14.93 -5.35
C ILE A 90 5.44 -13.58 -5.71
N LEU A 91 6.66 -13.27 -5.25
CA LEU A 91 7.33 -12.00 -5.55
C LEU A 91 7.70 -11.89 -7.03
N ILE A 92 8.25 -12.94 -7.63
CA ILE A 92 8.60 -12.97 -9.05
C ILE A 92 7.32 -12.88 -9.90
N GLY A 93 6.30 -13.67 -9.57
CA GLY A 93 5.02 -13.67 -10.29
C GLY A 93 4.29 -12.33 -10.17
N GLY A 94 4.21 -11.78 -8.96
CA GLY A 94 3.61 -10.47 -8.69
C GLY A 94 4.37 -9.33 -9.36
N GLY A 95 5.70 -9.35 -9.30
CA GLY A 95 6.56 -8.36 -9.96
C GLY A 95 6.41 -8.39 -11.49
N LEU A 96 6.42 -9.59 -12.11
CA LEU A 96 6.15 -9.75 -13.54
C LEU A 96 4.76 -9.28 -13.94
N PHE A 97 3.75 -9.59 -13.12
CA PHE A 97 2.38 -9.14 -13.33
C PHE A 97 2.28 -7.61 -13.30
N LEU A 98 2.90 -6.96 -12.31
CA LEU A 98 2.95 -5.50 -12.22
C LEU A 98 3.68 -4.89 -13.42
N LEU A 99 4.85 -5.42 -13.79
CA LEU A 99 5.59 -4.96 -14.98
C LEU A 99 4.75 -5.07 -16.25
N ALA A 100 4.06 -6.18 -16.46
CA ALA A 100 3.18 -6.38 -17.61
C ALA A 100 2.01 -5.39 -17.60
N LYS A 101 1.34 -5.22 -16.46
CA LYS A 101 0.20 -4.30 -16.31
C LYS A 101 0.62 -2.85 -16.46
N SER A 102 1.69 -2.41 -15.82
CA SER A 102 2.23 -1.07 -15.97
C SER A 102 2.66 -0.80 -17.41
N THR A 103 3.27 -1.77 -18.09
CA THR A 103 3.62 -1.65 -19.51
C THR A 103 2.37 -1.51 -20.39
N GLN A 104 1.34 -2.32 -20.14
CA GLN A 104 0.05 -2.21 -20.85
C GLN A 104 -0.63 -0.87 -20.60
N GLU A 105 -0.62 -0.39 -19.37
CA GLU A 105 -1.22 0.90 -18.99
C GLU A 105 -0.48 2.07 -19.63
N ILE A 106 0.86 2.03 -19.65
CA ILE A 106 1.70 3.02 -20.34
C ILE A 106 1.44 2.97 -21.85
N HIS A 107 1.39 1.77 -22.45
CA HIS A 107 1.13 1.60 -23.88
C HIS A 107 -0.26 2.13 -24.27
N HIS A 108 -1.29 1.81 -23.49
CA HIS A 108 -2.65 2.31 -23.69
C HIS A 108 -2.75 3.83 -23.47
N SER A 109 -1.96 4.40 -22.56
CA SER A 109 -1.87 5.84 -22.35
C SER A 109 -1.15 6.57 -23.51
N LEU A 110 -0.33 5.87 -24.29
CA LEU A 110 0.46 6.40 -25.40
C LEU A 110 -0.19 6.20 -26.78
N GLU A 111 -0.99 5.15 -26.98
CA GLU A 111 -1.56 4.81 -28.28
C GLU A 111 -2.78 5.63 -28.71
N GLY A 112 -3.44 6.34 -27.80
CA GLY A 112 -4.47 7.29 -28.21
C GLY A 112 -5.57 7.47 -27.18
N MET A 113 -5.78 8.74 -26.84
CA MET A 113 -7.05 9.25 -26.36
C MET A 113 -8.10 9.06 -27.47
N GLU A 114 -8.71 7.90 -27.63
CA GLU A 114 -9.95 7.80 -28.41
C GLU A 114 -10.82 6.63 -27.90
N GLU A 115 -12.03 7.02 -27.46
CA GLU A 115 -13.16 6.19 -27.00
C GLU A 115 -12.95 5.48 -25.65
N ASP A 116 -13.13 6.16 -24.52
CA ASP A 116 -14.48 6.49 -24.06
C ASP A 116 -14.67 7.98 -23.72
N SER A 117 -15.61 8.57 -24.44
CA SER A 117 -16.31 9.81 -24.06
C SER A 117 -17.21 9.55 -22.85
N ALA A 118 -16.58 9.36 -21.70
CA ALA A 118 -17.17 9.65 -20.40
C ALA A 118 -16.23 10.61 -19.66
N GLY A 119 -16.02 11.81 -20.24
CA GLY A 119 -15.54 12.95 -19.45
C GLY A 119 -16.32 12.98 -18.15
N PRO A 120 -15.66 13.21 -16.99
CA PRO A 120 -16.05 12.69 -15.69
C PRO A 120 -17.55 12.87 -15.54
N LYS A 121 -18.30 11.80 -15.83
CA LYS A 121 -19.73 11.82 -15.61
C LYS A 121 -19.80 12.20 -14.16
N VAL A 122 -20.51 13.30 -13.89
CA VAL A 122 -20.87 13.74 -12.56
C VAL A 122 -21.71 12.60 -12.00
N VAL A 123 -21.04 11.51 -11.62
CA VAL A 123 -21.56 10.49 -10.74
C VAL A 123 -21.80 11.33 -9.51
N ALA A 124 -23.07 11.60 -9.25
CA ALA A 124 -23.50 12.08 -7.96
C ALA A 124 -22.81 11.14 -6.96
N ASN A 125 -21.71 11.64 -6.37
CA ASN A 125 -20.66 10.82 -5.79
C ASN A 125 -21.28 10.06 -4.63
N ASN A 126 -21.61 8.80 -4.86
CA ASN A 126 -22.03 7.95 -3.77
C ASN A 126 -20.82 7.83 -2.84
N LEU A 127 -20.97 8.28 -1.60
CA LEU A 127 -19.94 8.23 -0.56
C LEU A 127 -19.20 6.87 -0.57
N PHE A 128 -19.96 5.79 -0.76
CA PHE A 128 -19.45 4.43 -0.87
C PHE A 128 -18.43 4.23 -2.01
N MET A 129 -18.68 4.76 -3.22
CA MET A 129 -17.74 4.68 -4.33
C MET A 129 -16.45 5.44 -4.04
N VAL A 130 -16.56 6.62 -3.42
CA VAL A 130 -15.38 7.42 -3.03
C VAL A 130 -14.55 6.66 -1.98
N LEU A 131 -15.19 6.01 -1.00
CA LEU A 131 -14.50 5.19 -0.01
C LEU A 131 -13.80 3.98 -0.64
N ILE A 132 -14.44 3.30 -1.60
CA ILE A 132 -13.79 2.21 -2.35
C ILE A 132 -12.59 2.72 -3.14
N GLN A 133 -12.71 3.86 -3.84
CA GLN A 133 -11.60 4.45 -4.58
C GLN A 133 -10.43 4.81 -3.67
N ILE A 134 -10.72 5.39 -2.49
CA ILE A 134 -9.70 5.67 -1.47
C ILE A 134 -8.99 4.38 -1.07
N ALA A 135 -9.72 3.30 -0.76
CA ALA A 135 -9.10 2.03 -0.35
C ALA A 135 -8.22 1.41 -1.45
N ILE A 136 -8.69 1.39 -2.70
CA ILE A 136 -7.92 0.83 -3.82
C ILE A 136 -6.65 1.63 -4.06
N LEU A 137 -6.75 2.97 -4.12
CA LEU A 137 -5.59 3.83 -4.34
C LEU A 137 -4.61 3.75 -3.17
N ASP A 138 -5.12 3.69 -1.94
CA ASP A 138 -4.29 3.52 -0.75
C ASP A 138 -3.50 2.21 -0.78
N ILE A 139 -4.10 1.09 -1.21
CA ILE A 139 -3.38 -0.19 -1.39
C ILE A 139 -2.24 -0.05 -2.40
N VAL A 140 -2.50 0.61 -3.54
CA VAL A 140 -1.47 0.80 -4.58
C VAL A 140 -0.32 1.67 -4.06
N PHE A 141 -0.60 2.79 -3.41
CA PHE A 141 0.44 3.68 -2.89
C PHE A 141 1.16 3.12 -1.65
N SER A 142 0.45 2.39 -0.78
CA SER A 142 1.05 1.79 0.42
C SER A 142 1.90 0.57 0.11
N LEU A 143 1.83 0.01 -1.09
CA LEU A 143 2.68 -1.11 -1.48
C LEU A 143 4.17 -0.74 -1.41
N ASP A 144 4.54 0.46 -1.87
CA ASP A 144 5.93 0.92 -1.90
C ASP A 144 6.49 1.16 -0.48
N SER A 145 5.70 1.81 0.38
CA SER A 145 6.13 2.07 1.76
C SER A 145 6.21 0.79 2.59
N VAL A 146 5.27 -0.15 2.41
CA VAL A 146 5.29 -1.44 3.12
C VAL A 146 6.44 -2.32 2.64
N ILE A 147 6.72 -2.38 1.33
CA ILE A 147 7.89 -3.12 0.82
C ILE A 147 9.18 -2.54 1.38
N THR A 148 9.30 -1.21 1.44
CA THR A 148 10.46 -0.53 2.04
C THR A 148 10.60 -0.89 3.52
N ALA A 149 9.50 -0.89 4.27
CA ALA A 149 9.49 -1.22 5.69
C ALA A 149 9.93 -2.66 5.96
N VAL A 150 9.39 -3.61 5.20
CA VAL A 150 9.75 -5.04 5.25
C VAL A 150 11.21 -5.27 4.86
N GLY A 151 11.80 -4.40 4.02
CA GLY A 151 13.21 -4.44 3.67
C GLY A 151 14.15 -3.89 4.76
N LEU A 152 13.64 -3.09 5.71
CA LEU A 152 14.44 -2.36 6.69
C LEU A 152 14.42 -3.02 8.09
N VAL A 153 13.31 -3.65 8.48
CA VAL A 153 13.11 -4.24 9.82
C VAL A 153 12.37 -5.57 9.72
N ASN A 154 12.76 -6.55 10.54
CA ASN A 154 12.14 -7.87 10.55
C ASN A 154 10.93 -7.95 11.48
N GLU A 155 10.89 -7.10 12.50
CA GLU A 155 9.89 -7.04 13.55
C GLU A 155 8.62 -6.34 13.03
N ILE A 156 7.56 -7.14 12.85
CA ILE A 156 6.24 -6.68 12.40
C ILE A 156 5.66 -5.66 13.38
N GLU A 157 5.94 -5.82 14.68
CA GLU A 157 5.48 -4.90 15.71
C GLU A 157 6.03 -3.49 15.47
N ILE A 158 7.31 -3.37 15.09
CA ILE A 158 7.94 -2.08 14.82
C ILE A 158 7.31 -1.43 13.58
N MET A 159 7.11 -2.20 12.51
CA MET A 159 6.45 -1.72 11.29
C MET A 159 5.01 -1.26 11.55
N ALA A 160 4.24 -2.04 12.31
CA ALA A 160 2.87 -1.69 12.66
C ALA A 160 2.80 -0.43 13.55
N ILE A 161 3.70 -0.30 14.54
CA ILE A 161 3.78 0.91 15.38
C ILE A 161 4.13 2.13 14.52
N ALA A 162 5.08 2.00 13.59
CA ALA A 162 5.44 3.09 12.68
C ALA A 162 4.22 3.58 11.88
N ILE A 163 3.47 2.67 11.26
CA ILE A 163 2.25 2.98 10.49
C ILE A 163 1.18 3.66 11.33
N VAL A 164 0.95 3.19 12.55
CA VAL A 164 -0.08 3.76 13.44
C VAL A 164 0.34 5.12 14.01
N SER A 165 1.65 5.36 14.14
CA SER A 165 2.20 6.60 14.71
C SER A 165 2.33 7.74 13.70
N ALA A 166 2.40 7.42 12.40
CA ALA A 166 2.53 8.37 11.29
C ALA A 166 1.17 8.94 10.86
#